data_AF-A0A844GF18-F1
#
_entry.id   AF-A0A844GF18-F1
#
_cell.length_a   1.000
_cell.length_b   1.000
_cell.length_c   1.000
_cell.angle_alpha   90.00
_cell.angle_beta   90.00
_cell.angle_gamma   90.00
#
_symmetry.space_group_name_H-M   'P 1'
#
loop_
_entity.id
_entity.type
_entity.pdbx_description
1 polymer ?
#
loop_
_entity_poly.entity_id
_entity_poly.type
_entity_poly.pdbx_seq_one_letter_code
_entity_poly.pdbx_strand_id
1 'polypeptide(L)'
;MARHWQVAVLMAFPALVWIGMDVSLGNHAALALLLPNYLFLSAPHWFYLGVAALQRQPSGLTRLALLALNLSLLGVALWLRLTYLPAEISMGWTLYLPLAAIALLLAHVAYARRHPAEARQEDPGD
;
A
#
# COMPACT_ATOMS: atom_id res chain seq x y z
N MET A 1 8.93 0.11 21.69
CA MET A 1 7.58 0.69 21.47
C MET A 1 7.50 1.65 20.27
N ALA A 2 8.49 2.52 20.02
CA ALA A 2 8.41 3.56 18.97
C ALA A 2 8.42 3.10 17.49
N ARG A 3 8.42 1.79 17.15
CA ARG A 3 8.43 1.33 15.75
C ARG A 3 7.08 0.78 15.27
N HIS A 4 6.24 0.29 16.17
CA HIS A 4 4.98 -0.37 15.82
C HIS A 4 3.89 0.65 15.45
N TRP A 5 3.91 1.84 16.05
CA TRP A 5 2.95 2.90 15.72
C TRP A 5 3.12 3.41 14.28
N GLN A 6 4.34 3.39 13.73
CA GLN A 6 4.58 3.81 12.34
C GLN A 6 3.89 2.87 11.35
N VAL A 7 3.97 1.56 11.59
CA VAL A 7 3.26 0.56 10.78
C VAL A 7 1.75 0.73 10.94
N ALA A 8 1.26 0.94 12.16
CA ALA A 8 -0.17 1.18 12.40
C ALA A 8 -0.68 2.43 11.64
N VAL A 9 0.09 3.52 11.65
CA VAL A 9 -0.23 4.74 10.88
C VAL A 9 -0.25 4.47 9.38
N LEU A 10 0.75 3.74 8.86
CA LEU A 10 0.80 3.37 7.44
C LEU A 10 -0.37 2.45 7.05
N MET A 11 -0.83 1.59 7.96
CA MET A 11 -1.97 0.69 7.76
C MET A 11 -3.34 1.37 7.91
N ALA A 12 -3.40 2.53 8.57
CA ALA A 12 -4.61 3.35 8.65
C ALA A 12 -4.85 4.17 7.37
N PHE A 13 -3.80 4.39 6.57
CA PHE A 13 -3.85 5.25 5.38
C PHE A 13 -4.90 4.84 4.33
N PRO A 14 -5.11 3.55 4.00
CA PRO A 14 -6.17 3.16 3.06
C PRO A 14 -7.58 3.59 3.49
N ALA A 15 -7.87 3.59 4.81
CA ALA A 15 -9.14 4.07 5.33
C ALA A 15 -9.29 5.58 5.13
N LEU A 16 -8.22 6.34 5.35
CA LEU A 16 -8.21 7.79 5.13
C LEU A 16 -8.42 8.14 3.66
N VAL A 17 -7.81 7.40 2.74
CA VAL A 17 -8.02 7.59 1.29
C VAL A 17 -9.48 7.33 0.91
N TRP A 18 -10.08 6.25 1.40
CA TRP A 18 -11.50 5.95 1.15
C TRP A 18 -12.42 7.06 1.67
N ILE A 19 -12.26 7.46 2.94
CA ILE A 19 -13.07 8.53 3.55
C ILE A 19 -12.91 9.83 2.77
N GLY A 20 -11.67 10.21 2.41
CA GLY A 20 -11.39 11.42 1.65
C GLY A 20 -12.03 11.40 0.26
N MET A 21 -12.00 10.25 -0.42
CA MET A 21 -12.64 10.07 -1.73
C MET A 21 -14.17 10.21 -1.62
N ASP A 22 -14.80 9.51 -0.69
CA ASP A 22 -16.26 9.52 -0.51
C ASP A 22 -16.78 10.93 -0.20
N VAL A 23 -16.13 11.62 0.75
CA VAL A 23 -16.42 13.02 1.09
C VAL A 23 -16.26 13.93 -0.12
N SER A 24 -15.21 13.75 -0.93
CA SER A 24 -14.98 14.59 -2.11
C SER A 24 -16.02 14.39 -3.22
N LEU A 25 -16.62 13.19 -3.29
CA LEU A 25 -17.64 12.83 -4.27
C LEU A 25 -19.06 13.21 -3.79
N GLY A 26 -19.18 13.80 -2.60
CA GLY A 26 -20.48 14.15 -2.00
C GLY A 26 -21.32 12.94 -1.62
N ASN A 27 -20.73 11.74 -1.62
CA ASN A 27 -21.39 10.53 -1.18
C ASN A 27 -21.35 10.51 0.36
N HIS A 28 -22.39 9.98 1.01
CA HIS A 28 -22.48 9.92 2.49
C HIS A 28 -22.53 8.47 2.97
N ALA A 29 -22.20 7.53 2.08
CA ALA A 29 -22.14 6.11 2.36
C ALA A 29 -20.75 5.64 2.84
N ALA A 30 -19.77 6.55 2.99
CA ALA A 30 -18.39 6.26 3.39
C ALA A 30 -18.31 5.27 4.55
N LEU A 31 -19.08 5.52 5.60
CA LEU A 31 -19.06 4.74 6.84
C LEU A 31 -19.71 3.37 6.67
N ALA A 32 -20.80 3.29 5.90
CA ALA A 32 -21.49 2.03 5.63
C ALA A 32 -20.62 1.05 4.83
N LEU A 33 -19.80 1.59 3.92
CA LEU A 33 -18.90 0.80 3.08
C LEU A 33 -17.43 0.90 3.52
N LEU A 34 -17.15 1.45 4.70
CA LEU A 34 -15.78 1.68 5.17
C LEU A 34 -15.01 0.37 5.31
N LEU A 35 -15.58 -0.59 6.02
CA LEU A 35 -14.92 -1.86 6.31
C LEU A 35 -14.61 -2.67 5.03
N PRO A 36 -15.57 -2.94 4.12
CA PRO A 36 -15.26 -3.70 2.91
C PRO A 36 -14.26 -2.98 2.00
N ASN A 37 -14.37 -1.66 1.83
CA ASN A 37 -13.41 -0.93 1.00
C ASN A 37 -12.03 -0.83 1.66
N TYR A 38 -11.97 -0.65 2.98
CA TYR A 38 -10.71 -0.71 3.71
C TYR A 38 -10.01 -2.04 3.51
N LEU A 39 -10.71 -3.16 3.68
CA LEU A 39 -10.12 -4.50 3.50
C LEU A 39 -9.63 -4.70 2.07
N PHE A 40 -10.39 -4.26 1.07
CA PHE A 40 -9.96 -4.34 -0.33
C PHE A 40 -8.71 -3.49 -0.60
N LEU A 41 -8.71 -2.21 -0.21
CA LEU A 41 -7.61 -1.29 -0.48
C LEU A 41 -6.35 -1.59 0.36
N SER A 42 -6.51 -2.19 1.54
CA SER A 42 -5.39 -2.59 2.40
C SER A 42 -4.89 -4.01 2.13
N ALA A 43 -5.56 -4.80 1.27
CA ALA A 43 -5.17 -6.18 1.00
C ALA A 43 -3.71 -6.33 0.56
N PRO A 44 -3.15 -5.48 -0.35
CA PRO A 44 -1.73 -5.55 -0.70
C PRO A 44 -0.80 -5.29 0.50
N HIS A 45 -1.18 -4.41 1.42
CA HIS A 45 -0.40 -4.12 2.63
C HIS A 45 -0.40 -5.30 3.59
N TRP A 46 -1.57 -5.90 3.84
CA TRP A 46 -1.69 -7.09 4.69
C TRP A 46 -0.91 -8.28 4.12
N PHE A 47 -1.04 -8.50 2.81
CA PHE A 47 -0.28 -9.53 2.10
C PHE A 47 1.23 -9.31 2.29
N TYR A 48 1.71 -8.10 2.02
CA TYR A 48 3.12 -7.79 2.15
C TYR A 48 3.62 -7.87 3.60
N LEU A 49 2.84 -7.42 4.59
CA LEU A 49 3.19 -7.59 6.00
C LEU A 49 3.29 -9.07 6.39
N GLY A 50 2.40 -9.92 5.90
CA GLY A 50 2.45 -11.37 6.10
C GLY A 50 3.75 -11.96 5.53
N VAL A 51 4.09 -11.62 4.29
CA VAL A 51 5.34 -12.05 3.64
C VAL A 51 6.56 -11.54 4.41
N ALA A 52 6.56 -10.26 4.80
CA ALA A 52 7.66 -9.62 5.53
C ALA A 52 7.89 -10.29 6.89
N ALA A 53 6.82 -10.66 7.59
CA ALA A 53 6.90 -11.40 8.85
C ALA A 53 7.46 -12.82 8.65
N LEU A 54 6.99 -13.54 7.63
CA LEU A 54 7.45 -14.90 7.32
C LEU A 54 8.94 -14.93 6.93
N GLN A 55 9.38 -13.97 6.13
CA GLN A 55 10.76 -13.87 5.65
C GLN A 55 11.67 -13.09 6.60
N ARG A 56 11.17 -12.61 7.75
CA ARG A 56 11.91 -11.77 8.71
C ARG A 56 12.60 -10.57 8.06
N GLN A 57 11.91 -9.96 7.08
CA GLN A 57 12.41 -8.83 6.32
C GLN A 57 12.82 -7.67 7.25
N PRO A 58 13.87 -6.90 6.90
CA PRO A 58 14.32 -5.80 7.73
C PRO A 58 13.24 -4.72 7.83
N SER A 59 13.06 -4.20 9.05
CA SER A 59 12.04 -3.16 9.33
C SER A 59 12.17 -1.89 8.48
N GLY A 60 13.35 -1.63 7.90
CA GLY A 60 13.56 -0.55 6.93
C GLY A 60 12.83 -0.81 5.61
N LEU A 61 13.03 -1.99 5.03
CA LEU A 61 12.36 -2.42 3.80
C LEU A 61 10.85 -2.49 4.00
N THR A 62 10.38 -3.06 5.13
CA THR A 62 8.94 -3.15 5.39
C THR A 62 8.27 -1.77 5.37
N ARG A 63 8.88 -0.77 6.01
CA ARG A 63 8.36 0.61 6.02
C ARG A 63 8.42 1.25 4.64
N LEU A 64 9.50 1.05 3.89
CA LEU A 64 9.64 1.59 2.54
C LEU A 64 8.57 1.02 1.60
N ALA A 65 8.31 -0.28 1.67
CA ALA A 65 7.29 -0.95 0.88
C ALA A 65 5.87 -0.50 1.25
N LEU A 66 5.55 -0.37 2.55
CA LEU A 66 4.26 0.19 2.99
C LEU A 66 4.07 1.65 2.54
N LEU A 67 5.13 2.45 2.58
CA LEU A 67 5.10 3.82 2.06
C LEU A 67 4.85 3.82 0.55
N ALA A 68 5.54 2.96 -0.21
CA ALA A 68 5.36 2.83 -1.64
C ALA A 68 3.92 2.40 -2.00
N LEU A 69 3.34 1.46 -1.25
CA LEU A 69 1.93 1.05 -1.40
C LEU A 69 0.93 2.19 -1.10
N ASN A 70 1.22 3.03 -0.11
CA ASN A 70 0.40 4.20 0.19
C ASN A 70 0.50 5.28 -0.89
N LEU A 71 1.70 5.53 -1.41
CA LEU A 71 1.90 6.48 -2.50
C LEU A 71 1.23 6.01 -3.80
N SER A 72 1.31 4.72 -4.13
CA SER A 72 0.61 4.17 -5.28
C SER A 72 -0.91 4.25 -5.10
N LEU A 73 -1.43 3.95 -3.91
CA LEU A 73 -2.85 4.05 -3.60
C LEU A 73 -3.34 5.50 -3.75
N LEU A 74 -2.59 6.46 -3.22
CA LEU A 74 -2.91 7.88 -3.35
C LEU A 74 -2.87 8.34 -4.82
N GLY A 75 -1.88 7.89 -5.58
CA GLY A 75 -1.78 8.17 -7.02
C GLY A 75 -2.99 7.65 -7.79
N VAL A 76 -3.43 6.42 -7.50
CA VAL A 76 -4.65 5.84 -8.08
C VAL A 76 -5.88 6.64 -7.68
N ALA A 77 -6.06 6.94 -6.39
CA ALA A 77 -7.18 7.72 -5.90
C ALA A 77 -7.29 9.08 -6.59
N LEU A 78 -6.17 9.79 -6.72
CA LEU A 78 -6.11 11.08 -7.40
C LEU A 78 -6.41 10.95 -8.90
N TRP A 79 -5.83 9.95 -9.57
CA TRP A 79 -6.09 9.70 -10.98
C TRP A 79 -7.58 9.38 -11.24
N LEU A 80 -8.18 8.54 -10.39
CA LEU A 80 -9.60 8.20 -10.47
C LEU A 80 -10.48 9.43 -10.31
N ARG A 81 -10.18 10.27 -9.31
CA ARG A 81 -10.88 11.54 -9.08
C ARG A 81 -10.80 12.49 -10.26
N LEU A 82 -9.65 12.54 -10.96
CA LEU A 82 -9.43 13.46 -12.07
C LEU A 82 -10.01 12.96 -13.40
N THR A 83 -10.17 11.64 -13.55
CA THR A 83 -10.44 11.01 -14.85
C THR A 83 -11.86 10.49 -14.99
N TYR A 84 -12.48 9.99 -13.91
CA TYR A 84 -13.74 9.27 -14.00
C TYR A 84 -14.92 10.03 -13.37
N LEU A 85 -16.10 9.85 -13.96
CA LEU A 85 -17.37 10.20 -13.33
C LEU A 85 -17.61 9.25 -12.13
N PRO A 86 -18.31 9.71 -11.06
CA PRO A 86 -18.46 8.94 -9.82
C PRO A 86 -18.98 7.50 -10.00
N ALA A 87 -19.82 7.26 -11.02
CA ALA A 87 -20.40 5.95 -11.31
C ALA A 87 -19.38 4.91 -11.81
N GLU A 88 -18.23 5.32 -12.35
CA GLU A 88 -17.24 4.43 -12.97
C GLU A 88 -16.02 4.17 -12.06
N ILE A 89 -15.93 4.87 -10.93
CA ILE A 89 -14.77 4.83 -10.02
C ILE A 89 -14.55 3.43 -9.42
N SER A 90 -15.61 2.65 -9.23
CA SER A 90 -15.53 1.30 -8.62
C SER A 90 -14.67 0.33 -9.41
N MET A 91 -14.77 0.32 -10.74
CA MET A 91 -13.92 -0.50 -11.62
C MET A 91 -12.47 -0.01 -11.64
N GLY A 92 -12.27 1.30 -11.53
CA GLY A 92 -10.95 1.92 -11.57
C GLY A 92 -10.02 1.48 -10.44
N TRP A 93 -10.55 1.09 -9.29
CA TRP A 93 -9.75 0.57 -8.17
C TRP A 93 -9.07 -0.77 -8.47
N THR A 94 -9.52 -1.52 -9.49
CA THR A 94 -8.86 -2.78 -9.89
C THR A 94 -7.43 -2.54 -10.39
N LEU A 95 -7.15 -1.35 -10.94
CA LEU A 95 -5.80 -0.95 -11.38
C LEU A 95 -4.84 -0.71 -10.22
N TYR A 96 -5.35 -0.64 -8.99
CA TYR A 96 -4.49 -0.56 -7.82
C TYR A 96 -3.61 -1.81 -7.65
N LEU A 97 -4.13 -3.01 -7.93
CA LEU A 97 -3.39 -4.27 -7.78
C LEU A 97 -2.09 -4.32 -8.60
N PRO A 98 -2.09 -4.10 -9.94
CA PRO A 98 -0.86 -4.11 -10.71
C PRO A 98 0.09 -2.97 -10.30
N LEU A 99 -0.42 -1.80 -9.96
CA LEU A 99 0.41 -0.66 -9.50
C LEU A 99 1.04 -0.92 -8.12
N ALA A 100 0.33 -1.61 -7.24
CA ALA A 100 0.86 -2.05 -5.95
C ALA A 100 2.02 -3.04 -6.14
N ALA A 101 1.91 -3.99 -7.07
CA ALA A 101 2.99 -4.92 -7.39
C ALA A 101 4.24 -4.18 -7.91
N ILE A 102 4.07 -3.22 -8.82
CA ILE A 102 5.17 -2.39 -9.32
C ILE A 102 5.81 -1.59 -8.19
N ALA A 103 5.00 -0.96 -7.33
CA ALA A 103 5.49 -0.18 -6.19
C ALA A 103 6.31 -1.03 -5.21
N LEU A 104 5.86 -2.26 -4.93
CA LEU A 104 6.60 -3.21 -4.10
C LEU A 104 7.92 -3.60 -4.74
N LEU A 105 7.94 -3.93 -6.04
CA LEU A 105 9.16 -4.27 -6.75
C LEU A 105 10.19 -3.13 -6.68
N LEU A 106 9.76 -1.89 -6.94
CA LEU A 106 10.60 -0.71 -6.86
C LEU A 106 11.14 -0.48 -5.43
N ALA A 107 10.32 -0.72 -4.40
CA ALA A 107 10.77 -0.62 -3.01
C ALA A 107 11.88 -1.63 -2.70
N HIS A 108 11.77 -2.87 -3.15
CA HIS A 108 12.81 -3.90 -2.97
C HIS A 108 14.09 -3.54 -3.72
N VAL A 109 13.99 -3.12 -4.99
CA VAL A 109 15.15 -2.69 -5.79
C VAL A 109 15.83 -1.48 -5.14
N ALA A 110 15.07 -0.49 -4.69
CA ALA A 110 15.60 0.70 -4.02
C ALA A 110 16.30 0.36 -2.69
N TYR A 111 15.75 -0.58 -1.92
CA TYR A 111 16.36 -1.06 -0.68
C TYR A 111 17.66 -1.82 -0.96
N ALA A 112 17.64 -2.79 -1.88
CA ALA A 112 18.80 -3.59 -2.25
C ALA A 112 19.98 -2.72 -2.76
N ARG A 113 19.68 -1.67 -3.54
CA ARG A 113 20.69 -0.69 -4.00
C ARG A 113 21.31 0.11 -2.85
N ARG A 114 20.56 0.39 -1.79
CA ARG A 114 21.03 1.14 -0.62
C ARG A 114 21.74 0.25 0.41
N HIS A 115 21.45 -1.05 0.40
CA HIS A 115 21.99 -2.04 1.35
C HIS A 115 22.59 -3.26 0.63
N PRO A 116 23.63 -3.09 -0.22
CA PRO A 116 24.17 -4.16 -1.06
C PRO A 116 24.88 -5.27 -0.28
N ALA A 117 25.30 -5.03 0.97
CA ALA A 117 25.95 -6.03 1.82
C ALA A 117 24.94 -7.03 2.44
N GLU A 118 23.72 -6.58 2.75
CA GLU A 118 22.65 -7.43 3.28
C GLU A 118 22.07 -8.34 2.19
N ALA A 119 22.07 -7.88 0.93
CA ALA A 119 21.61 -8.66 -0.22
C ALA A 119 22.56 -9.80 -0.67
N ARG A 120 23.84 -9.78 -0.27
CA ARG A 120 24.82 -10.85 -0.61
C ARG A 120 24.86 -12.00 0.38
N GLN A 121 24.34 -11.82 1.59
CA GLN A 121 24.32 -12.88 2.61
C GLN A 121 23.20 -13.90 2.41
N GLU A 122 22.28 -13.67 1.48
CA GLU A 122 21.17 -14.58 1.13
C GLU A 122 21.53 -15.59 0.02
N ASP A 123 22.77 -15.62 -0.46
CA ASP A 123 23.26 -16.63 -1.41
C ASP A 123 24.22 -17.62 -0.70
N PRO A 124 23.72 -18.70 -0.07
CA PRO A 124 24.56 -19.79 0.41
C PRO A 124 24.84 -20.73 -0.76
N GLY A 125 25.58 -20.25 -1.74
CA GLY A 125 26.02 -21.00 -2.90
C GLY A 125 27.52 -21.25 -2.87
N ASP A 126 27.96 -22.14 -1.98
CA ASP A 126 29.23 -22.89 -2.06
C ASP A 126 28.96 -24.34 -1.58
#